data_AF-A0A8H7QGS3-F1
#
_entry.id   AF-A0A8H7QGS3-F1
#
_cell.length_a   1.000
_cell.length_b   1.000
_cell.length_c   1.000
_cell.angle_alpha   90.00
_cell.angle_beta   90.00
_cell.angle_gamma   90.00
#
_symmetry.space_group_name_H-M   'P 1'
#
loop_
_entity.id
_entity.type
_entity.pdbx_description
1 polymer ?
#
loop_
_entity_poly.entity_id
_entity_poly.type
_entity_poly.pdbx_seq_one_letter_code
_entity_poly.pdbx_strand_id
1 'polypeptide(L)'
;MAWTQRSIDILGETVLFVKKGCFYEFKNYNAQCYGILSLWLISIGAVHKIQLPARADSNYLVDNVIFVSEFEQGAKDHYTCPSCWEYSPDPSWLKNHIKSHETQQETVYKVPIKIKKDTYHFRDATTSLQDSKRPKITKENIRALAPITTIVKPWNSELSSDLRRIASQQILDQANQVLLRQYPVAHNFLKEALDVELPNLPSHLWKFTPPKDIESHDATMVKIIQFLLTDFCSKCYRNPIYQPRTERTFWIDRVVPIFQVFGHHSQLLGFQWCEVSTDEQMEFIIDPDTWMRTAGTKYHDGLGYDLDFQSRLIMEGSSKSTAREDIEHTQEDTIKNLHFSIEILNSFIRRNSTASYSSLCSVVVFSIQCVCKTITLTETKLDNCNIGSYTQKEVRSSTIPVTFNNRASWVHVFELISYLHKSLLEQQSLFEKIGKGSAGLIPVDDADRGLNVLSAE
;
A
#
# COMPACT_ATOMS: atom_id res chain seq x y z
N MET A 1 6.15 47.51 -3.98
CA MET A 1 4.90 47.76 -4.74
C MET A 1 3.84 48.21 -3.76
N ALA A 2 3.28 49.40 -3.97
CA ALA A 2 2.38 50.08 -3.04
C ALA A 2 0.99 49.42 -3.01
N TRP A 3 0.42 49.28 -1.81
CA TRP A 3 -0.98 48.93 -1.62
C TRP A 3 -1.78 50.21 -1.39
N THR A 4 -2.82 50.44 -2.18
CA THR A 4 -3.78 51.53 -1.96
C THR A 4 -4.96 51.00 -1.15
N GLN A 5 -5.10 51.48 0.09
CA GLN A 5 -6.23 51.19 0.96
C GLN A 5 -7.38 52.16 0.62
N ARG A 6 -8.56 51.63 0.28
CA ARG A 6 -9.82 52.38 0.31
C ARG A 6 -10.77 51.66 1.25
N SER A 7 -11.14 52.31 2.34
CA SER A 7 -12.19 51.86 3.25
C SER A 7 -13.56 52.31 2.73
N ILE A 8 -14.55 51.42 2.84
CA ILE A 8 -15.97 51.77 2.83
C ILE A 8 -16.55 51.11 4.07
N ASP A 9 -17.01 51.93 5.02
CA ASP A 9 -17.71 51.49 6.22
C ASP A 9 -19.18 51.22 5.88
N ILE A 10 -19.62 49.97 5.97
CA ILE A 10 -21.01 49.60 6.23
C ILE A 10 -21.02 48.38 7.18
N LEU A 11 -21.83 48.50 8.22
CA LEU A 11 -22.05 47.60 9.35
C LEU A 11 -22.05 46.09 9.01
N GLY A 12 -21.20 45.32 9.70
CA GLY A 12 -21.26 43.85 9.79
C GLY A 12 -20.06 43.15 9.15
N GLU A 13 -19.23 42.51 9.97
CA GLU A 13 -17.94 41.92 9.65
C GLU A 13 -17.95 40.96 8.45
N THR A 14 -17.37 41.37 7.31
CA THR A 14 -16.80 40.48 6.28
C THR A 14 -15.74 41.27 5.50
N VAL A 15 -14.52 40.75 5.37
CA VAL A 15 -13.45 41.34 4.56
C VAL A 15 -13.21 40.45 3.33
N LEU A 16 -13.35 41.02 2.13
CA LEU A 16 -13.09 40.35 0.84
C LEU A 16 -11.72 40.75 0.31
N PHE A 17 -10.89 39.78 -0.05
CA PHE A 17 -9.69 39.99 -0.86
C PHE A 17 -9.87 39.36 -2.24
N VAL A 18 -9.52 40.10 -3.29
CA VAL A 18 -9.60 39.62 -4.68
C VAL A 18 -8.19 39.44 -5.23
N LYS A 19 -7.87 38.21 -5.66
CA LYS A 19 -6.75 37.93 -6.56
C LYS A 19 -7.21 36.93 -7.62
N LYS A 20 -6.98 37.28 -8.89
CA LYS A 20 -7.26 36.52 -10.13
C LYS A 20 -7.91 35.14 -9.94
N GLY A 21 -9.24 35.08 -10.13
CA GLY A 21 -9.89 33.91 -10.72
C GLY A 21 -10.47 32.84 -9.79
N CYS A 22 -10.38 32.96 -8.46
CA CYS A 22 -11.04 32.02 -7.55
C CYS A 22 -11.71 32.75 -6.38
N PHE A 23 -12.95 32.37 -6.06
CA PHE A 23 -13.66 32.80 -4.86
C PHE A 23 -13.36 31.83 -3.73
N TYR A 24 -12.98 32.33 -2.56
CA TYR A 24 -12.91 31.54 -1.34
C TYR A 24 -13.74 32.25 -0.26
N GLU A 25 -14.68 31.52 0.34
CA GLU A 25 -15.43 31.92 1.52
C GLU A 25 -14.86 31.15 2.72
N PHE A 26 -14.39 31.86 3.74
CA PHE A 26 -14.05 31.26 5.04
C PHE A 26 -15.09 31.66 6.07
N LYS A 27 -15.83 30.68 6.59
CA LYS A 27 -16.67 30.86 7.77
C LYS A 27 -16.03 30.20 8.98
N ASN A 28 -15.86 30.97 10.04
CA ASN A 28 -15.54 30.46 11.37
C ASN A 28 -16.76 29.72 11.93
N TYR A 29 -16.61 28.45 12.30
CA TYR A 29 -17.61 27.75 13.12
C TYR A 29 -16.96 27.04 14.30
N ASN A 30 -17.42 27.42 15.50
CA ASN A 30 -17.23 26.70 16.75
C ASN A 30 -18.40 25.71 16.96
N ALA A 31 -18.05 24.49 17.37
CA ALA A 31 -18.77 23.51 18.20
C ALA A 31 -20.17 22.93 17.82
N GLN A 32 -20.19 21.58 17.81
CA GLN A 32 -21.20 20.60 18.29
C GLN A 32 -22.42 20.15 17.44
N CYS A 33 -22.41 18.82 17.19
CA CYS A 33 -23.49 17.82 17.21
C CYS A 33 -24.37 17.52 15.96
N TYR A 34 -24.25 16.23 15.56
CA TYR A 34 -25.21 15.26 14.96
C TYR A 34 -26.13 15.65 13.77
N GLY A 35 -26.03 14.84 12.70
CA GLY A 35 -27.22 14.27 12.05
C GLY A 35 -27.36 14.46 10.53
N ILE A 36 -27.37 13.33 9.82
CA ILE A 36 -28.15 13.03 8.60
C ILE A 36 -27.74 13.78 7.31
N LEU A 37 -26.98 13.08 6.45
CA LEU A 37 -26.67 13.48 5.07
C LEU A 37 -27.50 12.62 4.11
N SER A 38 -28.65 13.13 3.70
CA SER A 38 -29.38 12.67 2.52
C SER A 38 -30.29 13.80 2.02
N LEU A 39 -30.16 14.14 0.74
CA LEU A 39 -30.90 15.14 -0.05
C LEU A 39 -30.32 16.57 -0.07
N TRP A 40 -29.26 16.79 -0.86
CA TRP A 40 -28.95 18.12 -1.40
C TRP A 40 -28.19 17.99 -2.74
N LEU A 41 -28.84 17.45 -3.77
CA LEU A 41 -28.31 17.44 -5.15
C LEU A 41 -29.41 17.52 -6.23
N ILE A 42 -30.57 18.08 -5.90
CA ILE A 42 -31.63 18.41 -6.87
C ILE A 42 -32.12 19.82 -6.55
N SER A 43 -31.32 20.85 -6.85
CA SER A 43 -31.81 22.24 -6.96
C SER A 43 -30.81 23.26 -7.52
N ILE A 44 -29.88 22.86 -8.39
CA ILE A 44 -29.04 23.82 -9.16
C ILE A 44 -28.97 23.36 -10.63
N GLY A 45 -30.14 23.14 -11.24
CA GLY A 45 -30.25 22.82 -12.66
C GLY A 45 -31.40 23.55 -13.38
N ALA A 46 -32.16 24.40 -12.67
CA ALA A 46 -33.44 24.92 -13.15
C ALA A 46 -33.49 26.45 -13.35
N VAL A 47 -32.42 27.21 -13.14
CA VAL A 47 -32.48 28.68 -13.18
C VAL A 47 -31.59 29.34 -14.24
N HIS A 48 -30.65 28.63 -14.85
CA HIS A 48 -29.84 29.18 -15.94
C HIS A 48 -29.84 28.23 -17.15
N LYS A 49 -30.61 28.59 -18.18
CA LYS A 49 -30.55 27.99 -19.52
C LYS A 49 -29.17 28.24 -20.14
N ILE A 50 -28.17 27.48 -19.74
CA ILE A 50 -26.83 27.50 -20.32
C ILE A 50 -26.71 26.25 -21.19
N GLN A 51 -26.77 26.45 -22.50
CA GLN A 51 -26.19 25.51 -23.47
C GLN A 51 -24.67 25.67 -23.40
N LEU A 52 -23.95 24.60 -23.08
CA LEU A 52 -22.51 24.55 -23.26
C LEU A 52 -22.20 23.90 -24.62
N PRO A 53 -21.35 24.51 -25.47
CA PRO A 53 -20.83 23.83 -26.64
C PRO A 53 -19.89 22.71 -26.21
N ALA A 54 -19.98 21.58 -26.90
CA ALA A 54 -19.16 20.41 -26.70
C ALA A 54 -17.67 20.78 -26.76
N ARG A 55 -16.91 20.33 -25.75
CA ARG A 55 -15.47 20.19 -25.82
C ARG A 55 -15.15 19.06 -26.80
N ALA A 56 -14.39 19.39 -27.82
CA ALA A 56 -13.66 18.43 -28.63
C ALA A 56 -12.71 17.64 -27.71
N ASP A 57 -12.81 16.31 -27.74
CA ASP A 57 -11.73 15.42 -28.14
C ASP A 57 -12.25 13.97 -28.29
N SER A 58 -12.13 13.48 -29.53
CA SER A 58 -12.16 12.09 -30.02
C SER A 58 -13.29 11.11 -29.62
N ASN A 59 -14.10 10.77 -30.64
CA ASN A 59 -14.86 9.54 -30.91
C ASN A 59 -15.98 9.12 -29.93
N TYR A 60 -17.23 9.25 -30.39
CA TYR A 60 -18.41 8.65 -29.77
C TYR A 60 -18.98 7.51 -30.63
N LEU A 61 -19.44 6.45 -29.97
CA LEU A 61 -20.22 5.35 -30.53
C LEU A 61 -21.68 5.56 -30.11
N VAL A 62 -22.55 5.86 -31.07
CA VAL A 62 -24.00 5.85 -30.87
C VAL A 62 -24.61 5.01 -31.99
N ASP A 63 -25.42 4.02 -31.63
CA ASP A 63 -26.20 3.16 -32.53
C ASP A 63 -25.44 2.42 -33.65
N ASN A 64 -24.26 1.87 -33.34
CA ASN A 64 -23.46 1.05 -34.26
C ASN A 64 -23.08 1.71 -35.60
N VAL A 65 -23.14 3.03 -35.72
CA VAL A 65 -22.68 3.77 -36.91
C VAL A 65 -21.56 4.71 -36.52
N ILE A 66 -20.38 4.50 -37.08
CA ILE A 66 -19.21 5.37 -36.92
C ILE A 66 -19.32 6.51 -37.94
N PHE A 67 -19.37 7.76 -37.48
CA PHE A 67 -19.21 8.92 -38.34
C PHE A 67 -17.72 9.28 -38.42
N VAL A 68 -17.09 8.92 -39.54
CA VAL A 68 -15.73 9.35 -39.89
C VAL A 68 -15.83 10.56 -40.80
N SER A 69 -15.06 11.64 -40.52
CA SER A 69 -14.96 12.77 -41.43
C SER A 69 -14.43 12.30 -42.79
N GLU A 70 -15.21 12.52 -43.85
CA GLU A 70 -14.80 12.26 -45.23
C GLU A 70 -13.48 12.96 -45.54
N PHE A 71 -12.43 12.18 -45.80
CA PHE A 71 -11.52 12.29 -46.96
C PHE A 71 -10.22 11.54 -46.69
N GLU A 72 -10.23 10.21 -46.80
CA GLU A 72 -9.13 9.44 -47.42
C GLU A 72 -9.73 8.16 -48.03
N GLN A 73 -9.93 8.16 -49.36
CA GLN A 73 -10.17 6.93 -50.12
C GLN A 73 -8.88 6.10 -50.06
N GLY A 74 -8.78 5.19 -49.09
CA GLY A 74 -7.60 4.36 -48.88
C GLY A 74 -7.39 3.84 -47.46
N ALA A 75 -8.17 4.30 -46.48
CA ALA A 75 -8.07 3.79 -45.11
C ALA A 75 -8.44 2.30 -45.06
N LYS A 76 -7.46 1.45 -44.74
CA LYS A 76 -7.68 0.03 -44.48
C LYS A 76 -8.13 -0.13 -43.03
N ASP A 77 -9.14 -0.96 -42.81
CA ASP A 77 -9.53 -1.37 -41.46
C ASP A 77 -8.32 -1.99 -40.74
N HIS A 78 -8.08 -1.57 -39.50
CA HIS A 78 -7.08 -2.16 -38.62
C HIS A 78 -7.76 -2.77 -37.41
N TYR A 79 -7.30 -3.96 -37.02
CA TYR A 79 -7.79 -4.70 -35.88
C TYR A 79 -6.75 -4.67 -34.77
N THR A 80 -7.13 -4.19 -33.59
CA THR A 80 -6.24 -4.10 -32.42
C THR A 80 -6.53 -5.23 -31.44
N CYS A 81 -5.50 -5.93 -30.99
CA CYS A 81 -5.62 -6.92 -29.92
C CYS A 81 -5.83 -6.21 -28.57
N PRO A 82 -6.92 -6.47 -27.85
CA PRO A 82 -7.17 -5.82 -26.55
C PRO A 82 -6.18 -6.25 -25.46
N SER A 83 -5.47 -7.36 -25.63
CA SER A 83 -4.55 -7.89 -24.61
C SER A 83 -3.15 -7.29 -24.67
N CYS A 84 -2.65 -6.92 -25.85
CA CYS A 84 -1.28 -6.41 -26.02
C CYS A 84 -1.19 -5.16 -26.89
N TRP A 85 -2.30 -4.67 -27.42
CA TRP A 85 -2.41 -3.46 -28.24
C TRP A 85 -1.65 -3.51 -29.59
N GLU A 86 -1.16 -4.68 -30.00
CA GLU A 86 -0.70 -4.90 -31.38
C GLU A 86 -1.87 -4.78 -32.36
N TYR A 87 -1.61 -4.18 -33.52
CA TYR A 87 -2.62 -3.97 -34.56
C TYR A 87 -2.20 -4.59 -35.90
N SER A 88 -3.18 -5.05 -36.67
CA SER A 88 -2.96 -5.61 -38.00
C SER A 88 -4.14 -5.30 -38.92
N PRO A 89 -3.91 -5.03 -40.21
CA PRO A 89 -4.98 -4.89 -41.19
C PRO A 89 -5.64 -6.22 -41.57
N ASP A 90 -5.09 -7.37 -41.14
CA ASP A 90 -5.63 -8.69 -41.42
C ASP A 90 -6.54 -9.20 -40.28
N PRO A 91 -7.86 -9.38 -40.49
CA PRO A 91 -8.74 -9.91 -39.46
C PRO A 91 -8.41 -11.35 -39.05
N SER A 92 -7.75 -12.13 -39.92
CA SER A 92 -7.32 -13.49 -39.61
C SER A 92 -6.11 -13.50 -38.67
N TRP A 93 -5.26 -12.47 -38.74
CA TRP A 93 -4.20 -12.24 -37.76
C TRP A 93 -4.78 -12.06 -36.37
N LEU A 94 -5.79 -11.20 -36.17
CA LEU A 94 -6.38 -10.96 -34.85
C LEU A 94 -6.86 -12.26 -34.21
N LYS A 95 -7.53 -13.11 -35.00
CA LYS A 95 -8.06 -14.40 -34.53
C LYS A 95 -6.95 -15.39 -34.15
N ASN A 96 -5.86 -15.44 -34.90
CA ASN A 96 -4.72 -16.31 -34.60
C ASN A 96 -3.86 -15.76 -33.45
N HIS A 97 -3.74 -14.44 -33.37
CA HIS A 97 -3.01 -13.72 -32.33
C HIS A 97 -3.72 -13.77 -30.98
N ILE A 98 -5.05 -13.62 -30.94
CA ILE A 98 -5.85 -13.88 -29.73
C ILE A 98 -5.66 -15.33 -29.27
N LYS A 99 -5.65 -16.29 -30.20
CA LYS A 99 -5.37 -17.70 -29.87
C LYS A 99 -3.96 -17.90 -29.31
N SER A 100 -2.95 -17.18 -29.79
CA SER A 100 -1.60 -17.27 -29.21
C SER A 100 -1.56 -16.77 -27.77
N HIS A 101 -2.36 -15.76 -27.41
CA HIS A 101 -2.54 -15.35 -26.00
C HIS A 101 -3.24 -16.44 -25.17
N GLU A 102 -4.20 -17.16 -25.75
CA GLU A 102 -4.83 -18.32 -25.10
C GLU A 102 -3.87 -19.51 -24.94
N THR A 103 -2.92 -19.69 -25.86
CA THR A 103 -1.94 -20.79 -25.80
C THR A 103 -0.73 -20.47 -24.92
N GLN A 104 -0.40 -19.19 -24.74
CA GLN A 104 0.67 -18.74 -23.84
C GLN A 104 0.25 -18.65 -22.36
N GLN A 105 -1.00 -18.99 -22.02
CA GLN A 105 -1.35 -19.39 -20.66
C GLN A 105 -0.81 -20.80 -20.37
N GLU A 106 0.51 -20.96 -20.47
CA GLU A 106 1.23 -22.19 -20.18
C GLU A 106 1.01 -22.61 -18.71
N THR A 107 0.38 -23.78 -18.59
CA THR A 107 0.61 -24.81 -17.58
C THR A 107 0.51 -24.41 -16.12
N VAL A 108 -0.62 -23.81 -15.73
CA VAL A 108 -1.29 -24.39 -14.57
C VAL A 108 -2.01 -25.62 -15.12
N TYR A 109 -1.72 -26.82 -14.62
CA TYR A 109 -2.44 -28.05 -14.97
C TYR A 109 -3.91 -27.92 -14.54
N LYS A 110 -4.66 -27.11 -15.28
CA LYS A 110 -6.10 -27.01 -15.21
C LYS A 110 -6.58 -28.12 -16.12
N VAL A 111 -7.25 -29.13 -15.57
CA VAL A 111 -7.95 -30.13 -16.39
C VAL A 111 -9.33 -29.53 -16.66
N PRO A 112 -9.60 -28.93 -17.84
CA PRO A 112 -10.91 -28.41 -18.13
C PRO A 112 -11.86 -29.58 -18.42
N ILE A 113 -12.91 -29.73 -17.63
CA ILE A 113 -14.01 -30.64 -17.93
C ILE A 113 -15.17 -29.79 -18.44
N LYS A 114 -15.39 -29.85 -19.76
CA LYS A 114 -16.57 -29.24 -20.39
C LYS A 114 -17.78 -30.13 -20.15
N ILE A 115 -18.78 -29.58 -19.48
CA ILE A 115 -20.14 -30.11 -19.50
C ILE A 115 -21.00 -29.26 -20.44
N LYS A 116 -22.24 -29.69 -20.73
CA LYS A 116 -23.10 -29.05 -21.75
C LYS A 116 -23.23 -27.52 -21.66
N LYS A 117 -23.10 -26.91 -20.46
CA LYS A 117 -23.27 -25.47 -20.25
C LYS A 117 -22.05 -24.76 -19.65
N ASP A 118 -21.09 -25.50 -19.10
CA ASP A 118 -20.03 -24.96 -18.26
C ASP A 118 -18.69 -25.65 -18.49
N THR A 119 -17.60 -24.96 -18.17
CA THR A 119 -16.26 -25.54 -18.11
C THR A 119 -15.76 -25.48 -16.68
N TYR A 120 -15.54 -26.64 -16.07
CA TYR A 120 -14.92 -26.71 -14.74
C TYR A 120 -13.42 -26.84 -14.89
N HIS A 121 -12.66 -26.02 -14.18
CA HIS A 121 -11.21 -26.10 -14.14
C HIS A 121 -10.76 -26.78 -12.85
N PHE A 122 -10.33 -28.04 -12.96
CA PHE A 122 -9.73 -28.76 -11.83
C PHE A 122 -8.25 -28.41 -11.75
N ARG A 123 -7.74 -28.14 -10.56
CA ARG A 123 -6.31 -27.92 -10.30
C ARG A 123 -5.81 -29.08 -9.44
N ASP A 124 -4.58 -29.50 -9.68
CA ASP A 124 -3.92 -30.45 -8.77
C ASP A 124 -3.59 -29.77 -7.43
N ALA A 125 -3.40 -30.58 -6.38
CA ALA A 125 -3.01 -30.07 -5.05
C ALA A 125 -1.57 -29.54 -5.02
N THR A 126 -0.77 -29.84 -6.05
CA THR A 126 0.61 -29.34 -6.21
C THR A 126 0.68 -27.95 -6.82
N THR A 127 -0.41 -27.48 -7.41
CA THR A 127 -0.56 -26.14 -7.94
C THR A 127 -0.39 -25.20 -6.76
N SER A 128 0.60 -24.31 -6.88
CA SER A 128 0.98 -23.35 -5.83
C SER A 128 -0.26 -22.89 -5.06
N LEU A 129 -0.33 -23.27 -3.78
CA LEU A 129 -1.35 -22.87 -2.83
C LEU A 129 -1.15 -21.39 -2.52
N GLN A 130 -1.41 -20.54 -3.51
CA GLN A 130 -1.43 -19.11 -3.31
C GLN A 130 -2.63 -18.80 -2.43
N ASP A 131 -2.36 -18.24 -1.26
CA ASP A 131 -3.40 -17.62 -0.46
C ASP A 131 -4.08 -16.56 -1.33
N SER A 132 -5.37 -16.77 -1.59
CA SER A 132 -6.09 -15.94 -2.54
C SER A 132 -6.21 -14.50 -2.03
N LYS A 133 -5.96 -14.20 -0.75
CA LYS A 133 -6.17 -12.87 -0.15
C LYS A 133 -4.85 -12.18 0.16
N ARG A 134 -3.95 -12.14 -0.82
CA ARG A 134 -2.66 -11.45 -0.75
C ARG A 134 -2.49 -10.46 -1.88
N PRO A 135 -1.53 -9.50 -1.78
CA PRO A 135 -1.14 -8.62 -2.87
C PRO A 135 -0.93 -9.38 -4.18
N LYS A 136 -1.42 -8.83 -5.28
CA LYS A 136 -1.35 -9.46 -6.61
C LYS A 136 -0.66 -8.52 -7.58
N ILE A 137 0.25 -9.07 -8.36
CA ILE A 137 0.80 -8.40 -9.53
C ILE A 137 0.83 -9.41 -10.67
N THR A 138 0.43 -8.97 -11.85
CA THR A 138 0.40 -9.83 -13.04
C THR A 138 1.82 -10.13 -13.50
N LYS A 139 1.97 -11.18 -14.31
CA LYS A 139 3.26 -11.58 -14.87
C LYS A 139 3.80 -10.51 -15.82
N GLU A 140 2.89 -9.88 -16.56
CA GLU A 140 3.16 -8.77 -17.48
C GLU A 140 3.75 -7.59 -16.72
N ASN A 141 3.14 -7.20 -15.59
CA ASN A 141 3.64 -6.10 -14.76
C ASN A 141 4.97 -6.45 -14.08
N ILE A 142 5.17 -7.69 -13.64
CA ILE A 142 6.48 -8.14 -13.12
C ILE A 142 7.57 -7.95 -14.19
N ARG A 143 7.31 -8.37 -15.43
CA ARG A 143 8.26 -8.24 -16.54
C ARG A 143 8.52 -6.79 -16.93
N ALA A 144 7.48 -5.96 -16.95
CA ALA A 144 7.60 -4.53 -17.22
C ALA A 144 8.45 -3.81 -16.17
N LEU A 145 8.37 -4.24 -14.90
CA LEU A 145 9.13 -3.66 -13.79
C LEU A 145 10.52 -4.27 -13.62
N ALA A 146 10.80 -5.43 -14.20
CA ALA A 146 12.06 -6.16 -14.05
C ALA A 146 13.33 -5.31 -14.31
N PRO A 147 13.35 -4.35 -15.24
CA PRO A 147 14.52 -3.48 -15.44
C PRO A 147 14.87 -2.59 -14.24
N ILE A 148 13.89 -2.28 -13.37
CA ILE A 148 14.06 -1.35 -12.25
C ILE A 148 13.79 -1.99 -10.89
N THR A 149 13.09 -3.13 -10.84
CA THR A 149 12.66 -3.73 -9.58
C THR A 149 12.55 -5.25 -9.66
N THR A 150 13.19 -5.92 -8.71
CA THR A 150 13.04 -7.34 -8.45
C THR A 150 11.92 -7.58 -7.43
N ILE A 151 10.87 -8.31 -7.82
CA ILE A 151 9.72 -8.63 -6.95
C ILE A 151 9.89 -10.02 -6.32
N VAL A 152 10.36 -10.06 -5.08
CA VAL A 152 10.65 -11.29 -4.31
C VAL A 152 9.41 -11.74 -3.55
N LYS A 153 8.57 -12.53 -4.21
CA LYS A 153 7.36 -13.14 -3.64
C LYS A 153 7.33 -14.65 -3.89
N PRO A 154 6.80 -15.48 -2.97
CA PRO A 154 6.82 -16.95 -3.09
C PRO A 154 6.18 -17.49 -4.36
N TRP A 155 5.22 -16.73 -4.88
CA TRP A 155 4.45 -17.08 -6.05
C TRP A 155 5.01 -16.52 -7.36
N ASN A 156 6.03 -15.66 -7.32
CA ASN A 156 6.63 -15.13 -8.54
C ASN A 156 7.44 -16.24 -9.22
N SER A 157 6.93 -16.70 -10.36
CA SER A 157 7.55 -17.80 -11.13
C SER A 157 8.84 -17.37 -11.83
N GLU A 158 9.06 -16.09 -12.05
CA GLU A 158 10.24 -15.51 -12.72
C GLU A 158 11.46 -15.36 -11.77
N LEU A 159 11.34 -15.77 -10.49
CA LEU A 159 12.45 -15.71 -9.54
C LEU A 159 13.52 -16.78 -9.82
N SER A 160 14.78 -16.35 -9.68
CA SER A 160 15.93 -17.25 -9.58
C SER A 160 15.80 -18.22 -8.39
N SER A 161 16.56 -19.31 -8.41
CA SER A 161 16.55 -20.32 -7.34
C SER A 161 16.86 -19.74 -5.98
N ASP A 162 17.82 -18.81 -5.90
CA ASP A 162 18.22 -18.16 -4.65
C ASP A 162 17.14 -17.23 -4.10
N LEU A 163 16.54 -16.39 -4.96
CA LEU A 163 15.45 -15.50 -4.53
C LEU A 163 14.20 -16.29 -4.13
N ARG A 164 13.92 -17.41 -4.81
CA ARG A 164 12.84 -18.32 -4.45
C ARG A 164 13.09 -18.97 -3.09
N ARG A 165 14.33 -19.36 -2.79
CA ARG A 165 14.73 -19.87 -1.46
C ARG A 165 14.52 -18.80 -0.40
N ILE A 166 14.92 -17.55 -0.66
CA ILE A 166 14.69 -16.42 0.27
C ILE A 166 13.19 -16.21 0.52
N ALA A 167 12.37 -16.15 -0.52
CA ALA A 167 10.92 -16.00 -0.38
C ALA A 167 10.28 -17.18 0.38
N SER A 168 10.74 -18.40 0.14
CA SER A 168 10.27 -19.59 0.85
C SER A 168 10.67 -19.58 2.32
N GLN A 169 11.89 -19.12 2.62
CA GLN A 169 12.37 -18.98 3.99
C GLN A 169 11.51 -18.00 4.79
N GLN A 170 11.02 -16.91 4.18
CA GLN A 170 10.13 -15.98 4.88
C GLN A 170 8.82 -16.64 5.35
N ILE A 171 8.26 -17.55 4.55
CA ILE A 171 7.08 -18.33 4.95
C ILE A 171 7.42 -19.24 6.14
N LEU A 172 8.56 -19.92 6.08
CA LEU A 172 9.01 -20.82 7.15
C LEU A 172 9.30 -20.06 8.44
N ASP A 173 9.96 -18.91 8.35
CA ASP A 173 10.29 -18.06 9.49
C ASP A 173 9.02 -17.57 10.19
N GLN A 174 8.00 -17.17 9.40
CA GLN A 174 6.71 -16.78 9.95
C GLN A 174 6.00 -17.95 10.65
N ALA A 175 5.97 -19.13 10.01
CA ALA A 175 5.36 -20.32 10.59
C ALA A 175 6.04 -20.74 11.91
N ASN A 176 7.36 -20.56 11.98
CA ASN A 176 8.16 -20.84 13.17
C ASN A 176 8.18 -19.69 14.19
N GLN A 177 7.56 -18.54 13.89
CA GLN A 177 7.47 -17.37 14.76
C GLN A 177 8.86 -16.84 15.14
N VAL A 178 9.79 -16.79 14.18
CA VAL A 178 11.20 -16.51 14.43
C VAL A 178 11.41 -15.16 15.12
N LEU A 179 10.64 -14.12 14.75
CA LEU A 179 10.81 -12.78 15.32
C LEU A 179 10.05 -12.62 16.62
N LEU A 180 8.83 -13.14 16.72
CA LEU A 180 8.04 -13.08 17.95
C LEU A 180 8.72 -13.81 19.10
N ARG A 181 9.41 -14.92 18.84
CA ARG A 181 10.19 -15.65 19.86
C ARG A 181 11.39 -14.90 20.41
N GLN A 182 11.81 -13.81 19.77
CA GLN A 182 12.84 -12.92 20.33
C GLN A 182 12.29 -12.08 21.51
N TYR A 183 10.97 -12.05 21.70
CA TYR A 183 10.29 -11.45 22.84
C TYR A 183 9.70 -12.55 23.73
N PRO A 184 10.52 -13.29 24.50
CA PRO A 184 10.10 -14.52 25.17
C PRO A 184 8.96 -14.30 26.18
N VAL A 185 8.93 -13.18 26.90
CA VAL A 185 7.85 -12.89 27.86
C VAL A 185 6.56 -12.59 27.10
N ALA A 186 6.60 -11.73 26.08
CA ALA A 186 5.46 -11.42 25.24
C ALA A 186 4.92 -12.65 24.50
N HIS A 187 5.79 -13.50 23.97
CA HIS A 187 5.41 -14.73 23.26
C HIS A 187 4.67 -15.71 24.18
N ASN A 188 5.20 -15.97 25.37
CA ASN A 188 4.54 -16.84 26.35
C ASN A 188 3.22 -16.23 26.83
N PHE A 189 3.21 -14.94 27.14
CA PHE A 189 2.01 -14.22 27.54
C PHE A 189 0.91 -14.28 26.45
N LEU A 190 1.28 -14.10 25.17
CA LEU A 190 0.33 -14.24 24.06
C LEU A 190 -0.28 -15.64 24.01
N LYS A 191 0.54 -16.69 24.13
CA LYS A 191 0.05 -18.08 24.11
C LYS A 191 -0.95 -18.33 25.24
N GLU A 192 -0.58 -17.95 26.45
CA GLU A 192 -1.46 -18.07 27.62
C GLU A 192 -2.77 -17.30 27.41
N ALA A 193 -2.70 -16.05 26.96
CA ALA A 193 -3.88 -15.23 26.70
C ALA A 193 -4.82 -15.83 25.64
N LEU A 194 -4.27 -16.47 24.60
CA LEU A 194 -5.07 -17.13 23.56
C LEU A 194 -5.74 -18.42 24.05
N ASP A 195 -5.30 -19.02 25.16
CA ASP A 195 -5.95 -20.19 25.75
C ASP A 195 -7.04 -19.83 26.78
N VAL A 196 -7.09 -18.56 27.22
CA VAL A 196 -8.10 -18.05 28.16
C VAL A 196 -9.45 -17.84 27.49
N GLU A 197 -10.53 -18.29 28.13
CA GLU A 197 -11.90 -18.06 27.65
C GLU A 197 -12.26 -16.57 27.52
N LEU A 198 -13.04 -16.23 26.49
CA LEU A 198 -13.39 -14.84 26.14
C LEU A 198 -13.86 -13.97 27.33
N PRO A 199 -14.74 -14.43 28.25
CA PRO A 199 -15.17 -13.62 29.40
C PRO A 199 -14.06 -13.28 30.40
N ASN A 200 -13.05 -14.15 30.49
CA ASN A 200 -11.95 -14.02 31.45
C ASN A 200 -10.74 -13.30 30.84
N LEU A 201 -10.70 -13.17 29.52
CA LEU A 201 -9.57 -12.61 28.78
C LEU A 201 -9.18 -11.21 29.26
N PRO A 202 -10.08 -10.21 29.42
CA PRO A 202 -9.69 -8.89 29.90
C PRO A 202 -9.05 -8.93 31.29
N SER A 203 -9.60 -9.73 32.21
CA SER A 203 -9.04 -9.83 33.56
C SER A 203 -7.65 -10.45 33.54
N HIS A 204 -7.44 -11.49 32.73
CA HIS A 204 -6.14 -12.12 32.55
C HIS A 204 -5.10 -11.13 31.99
N LEU A 205 -5.44 -10.42 30.91
CA LEU A 205 -4.53 -9.48 30.25
C LEU A 205 -4.02 -8.40 31.21
N TRP A 206 -4.90 -7.81 32.02
CA TRP A 206 -4.57 -6.67 32.87
C TRP A 206 -4.06 -7.04 34.27
N LYS A 207 -4.20 -8.30 34.69
CA LYS A 207 -3.56 -8.83 35.91
C LYS A 207 -2.15 -9.35 35.67
N PHE A 208 -1.77 -9.57 34.40
CA PHE A 208 -0.42 -10.01 34.06
C PHE A 208 0.61 -9.01 34.60
N THR A 209 1.51 -9.51 35.43
CA THR A 209 2.62 -8.74 36.00
C THR A 209 3.90 -9.29 35.38
N PRO A 210 4.57 -8.55 34.48
CA PRO A 210 5.81 -9.02 33.88
C PRO A 210 6.91 -9.17 34.96
N PRO A 211 7.92 -10.02 34.71
CA PRO A 211 9.12 -10.10 35.56
C PRO A 211 9.76 -8.72 35.76
N LYS A 212 10.42 -8.50 36.91
CA LYS A 212 11.06 -7.21 37.23
C LYS A 212 12.22 -6.85 36.30
N ASP A 213 12.85 -7.88 35.72
CA ASP A 213 14.03 -7.83 34.86
C ASP A 213 13.68 -8.00 33.37
N ILE A 214 12.42 -7.81 32.99
CA ILE A 214 11.99 -7.87 31.59
C ILE A 214 12.76 -6.85 30.73
N GLU A 215 13.18 -7.28 29.55
CA GLU A 215 13.80 -6.41 28.56
C GLU A 215 12.80 -5.34 28.09
N SER A 216 13.28 -4.10 27.88
CA SER A 216 12.43 -2.96 27.51
C SER A 216 11.56 -3.25 26.27
N HIS A 217 12.14 -3.83 25.22
CA HIS A 217 11.42 -4.11 23.99
C HIS A 217 10.40 -5.26 24.14
N ASP A 218 10.68 -6.24 25.00
CA ASP A 218 9.75 -7.31 25.35
C ASP A 218 8.56 -6.75 26.17
N ALA A 219 8.83 -5.84 27.12
CA ALA A 219 7.80 -5.14 27.88
C ALA A 219 6.88 -4.29 26.97
N THR A 220 7.45 -3.62 25.98
CA THR A 220 6.69 -2.90 24.94
C THR A 220 5.79 -3.86 24.16
N MET A 221 6.29 -5.03 23.77
CA MET A 221 5.49 -6.03 23.05
C MET A 221 4.35 -6.59 23.91
N VAL A 222 4.59 -6.85 25.21
CA VAL A 222 3.54 -7.21 26.18
C VAL A 222 2.44 -6.14 26.20
N LYS A 223 2.80 -4.85 26.24
CA LYS A 223 1.82 -3.75 26.23
C LYS A 223 0.99 -3.75 24.95
N ILE A 224 1.62 -3.90 23.79
CA ILE A 224 0.92 -3.98 22.51
C ILE A 224 -0.08 -5.15 22.51
N ILE A 225 0.32 -6.33 23.01
CA ILE A 225 -0.56 -7.49 23.16
C ILE A 225 -1.76 -7.18 24.05
N GLN A 226 -1.54 -6.57 25.24
CA GLN A 226 -2.61 -6.22 26.18
C GLN A 226 -3.68 -5.35 25.52
N PHE A 227 -3.28 -4.28 24.83
CA PHE A 227 -4.23 -3.35 24.20
C PHE A 227 -4.95 -3.99 23.01
N LEU A 228 -4.24 -4.68 22.12
CA LEU A 228 -4.85 -5.30 20.94
C LEU A 228 -5.81 -6.43 21.29
N LEU A 229 -5.45 -7.29 22.24
CA LEU A 229 -6.34 -8.37 22.67
C LEU A 229 -7.52 -7.87 23.50
N THR A 230 -7.38 -6.76 24.22
CA THR A 230 -8.51 -6.09 24.89
C THR A 230 -9.52 -5.56 23.88
N ASP A 231 -9.04 -4.86 22.86
CA ASP A 231 -9.87 -4.36 21.76
C ASP A 231 -10.53 -5.51 20.97
N PHE A 232 -9.77 -6.56 20.67
CA PHE A 232 -10.29 -7.79 20.06
C PHE A 232 -11.40 -8.43 20.89
N CYS A 233 -11.21 -8.55 22.20
CA CYS A 233 -12.20 -9.10 23.12
C CYS A 233 -13.52 -8.32 23.05
N SER A 234 -13.44 -6.98 23.12
CA SER A 234 -14.60 -6.09 22.96
C SER A 234 -15.34 -6.34 21.65
N LYS A 235 -14.59 -6.46 20.54
CA LYS A 235 -15.15 -6.70 19.21
C LYS A 235 -15.73 -8.12 19.02
N CYS A 236 -15.34 -9.09 19.85
CA CYS A 236 -15.92 -10.44 19.84
C CYS A 236 -17.34 -10.47 20.45
N TYR A 237 -17.68 -9.54 21.35
CA TYR A 237 -19.03 -9.40 21.88
C TYR A 237 -20.00 -8.68 20.94
N ARG A 238 -19.49 -8.09 19.86
CA ARG A 238 -20.32 -7.39 18.88
C ARG A 238 -21.25 -8.38 18.18
N ASN A 239 -22.54 -8.04 18.10
CA ASN A 239 -23.51 -8.82 17.34
C ASN A 239 -23.00 -9.06 15.90
N PRO A 240 -23.05 -10.30 15.38
CA PRO A 240 -22.57 -10.64 14.03
C PRO A 240 -23.10 -9.73 12.91
N ILE A 241 -24.29 -9.16 13.07
CA ILE A 241 -24.90 -8.24 12.10
C ILE A 241 -24.08 -6.94 11.94
N TYR A 242 -23.44 -6.47 13.00
CA TYR A 242 -22.62 -5.25 13.01
C TYR A 242 -21.14 -5.50 12.69
N GLN A 243 -20.78 -6.71 12.24
CA GLN A 243 -19.41 -6.97 11.79
C GLN A 243 -19.13 -6.22 10.46
N PRO A 244 -17.93 -5.66 10.29
CA PRO A 244 -17.58 -4.92 9.09
C PRO A 244 -17.67 -5.79 7.82
N ARG A 245 -18.43 -5.30 6.84
CA ARG A 245 -18.64 -5.98 5.54
C ARG A 245 -17.89 -5.32 4.39
N THR A 246 -17.72 -4.00 4.48
CA THR A 246 -17.00 -3.19 3.50
C THR A 246 -15.53 -3.06 3.87
N GLU A 247 -14.71 -2.76 2.87
CA GLU A 247 -13.28 -2.47 3.00
C GLU A 247 -12.99 -1.41 4.07
N ARG A 248 -13.48 -0.18 3.87
CA ARG A 248 -13.16 0.98 4.72
C ARG A 248 -13.60 0.79 6.16
N THR A 249 -14.78 0.20 6.39
CA THR A 249 -15.22 -0.09 7.76
C THR A 249 -14.34 -1.15 8.40
N PHE A 250 -13.90 -2.18 7.65
CA PHE A 250 -12.94 -3.15 8.17
C PHE A 250 -11.57 -2.53 8.44
N TRP A 251 -11.08 -1.68 7.54
CA TRP A 251 -9.83 -0.96 7.69
C TRP A 251 -9.79 -0.17 9.01
N ILE A 252 -10.78 0.70 9.21
CA ILE A 252 -10.91 1.53 10.41
C ILE A 252 -11.15 0.66 11.66
N ASP A 253 -12.00 -0.36 11.55
CA ASP A 253 -12.35 -1.19 12.71
C ASP A 253 -11.25 -2.20 13.08
N ARG A 254 -10.40 -2.66 12.16
CA ARG A 254 -9.53 -3.82 12.41
C ARG A 254 -8.06 -3.59 12.08
N VAL A 255 -7.75 -2.77 11.07
CA VAL A 255 -6.37 -2.52 10.65
C VAL A 255 -5.78 -1.33 11.40
N VAL A 256 -6.45 -0.18 11.37
CA VAL A 256 -6.00 1.06 12.04
C VAL A 256 -5.63 0.83 13.52
N PRO A 257 -6.44 0.14 14.34
CA PRO A 257 -6.11 -0.06 15.75
C PRO A 257 -4.81 -0.85 15.98
N ILE A 258 -4.48 -1.80 15.09
CA ILE A 258 -3.25 -2.59 15.19
C ILE A 258 -2.03 -1.67 15.15
N PHE A 259 -1.96 -0.86 14.10
CA PHE A 259 -0.81 -0.01 13.84
C PHE A 259 -0.80 1.24 14.72
N GLN A 260 -1.97 1.76 15.10
CA GLN A 260 -2.07 2.84 16.06
C GLN A 260 -1.52 2.44 17.45
N VAL A 261 -1.92 1.28 17.98
CA VAL A 261 -1.40 0.76 19.25
C VAL A 261 0.10 0.46 19.13
N PHE A 262 0.54 -0.11 18.00
CA PHE A 262 1.96 -0.30 17.73
C PHE A 262 2.75 1.01 17.80
N GLY A 263 2.32 2.06 17.10
CA GLY A 263 2.98 3.37 17.11
C GLY A 263 2.99 4.00 18.51
N HIS A 264 1.85 3.98 19.20
CA HIS A 264 1.72 4.55 20.54
C HIS A 264 2.61 3.89 21.60
N HIS A 265 2.88 2.59 21.51
CA HIS A 265 3.71 1.92 22.52
C HIS A 265 5.17 1.77 22.11
N SER A 266 5.45 1.56 20.83
CA SER A 266 6.83 1.45 20.36
C SER A 266 7.52 2.80 20.22
N GLN A 267 6.75 3.87 19.95
CA GLN A 267 7.27 5.20 19.62
C GLN A 267 8.26 5.21 18.43
N LEU A 268 8.22 4.15 17.60
CA LEU A 268 9.07 4.05 16.40
C LEU A 268 8.42 4.70 15.18
N LEU A 269 7.09 4.76 15.14
CA LEU A 269 6.31 5.39 14.09
C LEU A 269 5.12 6.16 14.66
N GLY A 270 4.89 7.37 14.14
CA GLY A 270 3.59 8.03 14.16
C GLY A 270 2.76 7.62 12.93
N PHE A 271 1.44 7.79 12.99
CA PHE A 271 0.55 7.41 11.89
C PHE A 271 -0.44 8.52 11.52
N GLN A 272 -0.62 8.72 10.23
CA GLN A 272 -1.72 9.48 9.63
C GLN A 272 -2.60 8.54 8.82
N TRP A 273 -3.89 8.84 8.76
CA TRP A 273 -4.92 7.98 8.18
C TRP A 273 -5.81 8.75 7.21
N CYS A 274 -6.40 8.02 6.28
CA CYS A 274 -7.43 8.47 5.34
C CYS A 274 -6.95 9.52 4.33
N GLU A 275 -6.62 9.05 3.12
CA GLU A 275 -6.31 9.87 1.95
C GLU A 275 -5.14 10.86 2.21
N VAL A 276 -4.00 10.31 2.64
CA VAL A 276 -2.79 11.09 2.98
C VAL A 276 -1.84 11.13 1.79
N SER A 277 -1.31 12.30 1.45
CA SER A 277 -0.22 12.46 0.47
C SER A 277 1.14 12.56 1.17
N THR A 278 2.23 12.23 0.47
CA THR A 278 3.59 12.35 1.00
C THR A 278 4.35 13.52 0.39
N ASP A 279 5.25 14.13 1.16
CA ASP A 279 6.18 15.13 0.63
C ASP A 279 7.18 14.50 -0.34
N GLU A 280 7.56 13.24 -0.10
CA GLU A 280 8.42 12.47 -1.00
C GLU A 280 7.82 12.30 -2.39
N GLN A 281 6.50 12.14 -2.51
CA GLN A 281 5.83 12.14 -3.81
C GLN A 281 6.03 13.48 -4.50
N MET A 282 5.86 14.58 -3.78
CA MET A 282 5.97 15.93 -4.35
C MET A 282 7.38 16.23 -4.86
N GLU A 283 8.41 15.65 -4.24
CA GLU A 283 9.79 15.68 -4.74
C GLU A 283 9.98 14.78 -5.96
N PHE A 284 9.42 13.58 -5.94
CA PHE A 284 9.62 12.58 -6.99
C PHE A 284 8.97 12.99 -8.33
N ILE A 285 7.82 13.67 -8.30
CA ILE A 285 7.11 14.10 -9.52
C ILE A 285 7.73 15.32 -10.20
N ILE A 286 8.77 15.93 -9.61
CA ILE A 286 9.48 17.06 -10.23
C ILE A 286 10.49 16.48 -11.20
N ASP A 287 10.27 16.72 -12.48
CA ASP A 287 11.24 16.43 -13.52
C ASP A 287 12.48 17.32 -13.32
N PRO A 288 13.69 16.77 -13.18
CA PRO A 288 14.90 17.55 -12.93
C PRO A 288 15.35 18.38 -14.15
N ASP A 289 14.95 18.00 -15.37
CA ASP A 289 15.30 18.70 -16.60
C ASP A 289 14.35 19.86 -16.86
N THR A 290 13.06 19.65 -16.61
CA THR A 290 12.03 20.68 -16.88
C THR A 290 11.62 21.48 -15.64
N TRP A 291 11.93 21.02 -14.44
CA TRP A 291 11.46 21.59 -13.15
C TRP A 291 9.93 21.73 -13.08
N MET A 292 9.22 20.83 -13.76
CA MET A 292 7.76 20.80 -13.79
C MET A 292 7.26 19.52 -13.15
N ARG A 293 6.04 19.59 -12.60
CA ARG A 293 5.36 18.40 -12.10
C ARG A 293 4.83 17.57 -13.26
N THR A 294 5.21 16.30 -13.31
CA THR A 294 4.81 15.37 -14.38
C THR A 294 3.56 14.57 -14.06
N ALA A 295 3.14 14.55 -12.79
CA ALA A 295 1.98 13.80 -12.33
C ALA A 295 1.17 14.57 -11.27
N GLY A 296 -0.08 14.15 -11.09
CA GLY A 296 -0.93 14.64 -10.00
C GLY A 296 -0.58 13.99 -8.66
N THR A 297 -0.92 14.67 -7.57
CA THR A 297 -0.85 14.13 -6.20
C THR A 297 -1.76 12.91 -6.09
N LYS A 298 -1.26 11.87 -5.42
CA LYS A 298 -2.02 10.66 -5.09
C LYS A 298 -2.09 10.54 -3.57
N TYR A 299 -3.03 9.72 -3.10
CA TYR A 299 -3.37 9.62 -1.70
C TYR A 299 -3.35 8.16 -1.24
N HIS A 300 -3.05 7.94 0.03
CA HIS A 300 -2.93 6.64 0.70
C HIS A 300 -3.93 6.50 1.83
N ASP A 301 -4.37 5.28 2.12
CA ASP A 301 -5.24 5.01 3.26
C ASP A 301 -4.54 5.19 4.61
N GLY A 302 -3.21 5.05 4.65
CA GLY A 302 -2.41 5.37 5.82
C GLY A 302 -0.92 5.58 5.51
N LEU A 303 -0.29 6.36 6.39
CA LEU A 303 1.13 6.70 6.32
C LEU A 303 1.73 6.60 7.72
N GLY A 304 2.83 5.86 7.86
CA GLY A 304 3.69 5.81 9.02
C GLY A 304 4.94 6.65 8.81
N TYR A 305 5.25 7.53 9.78
CA TYR A 305 6.40 8.43 9.76
C TYR A 305 7.24 8.29 11.04
N ASP A 306 8.54 8.55 10.94
CA ASP A 306 9.44 8.50 12.11
C ASP A 306 9.39 9.79 12.95
N LEU A 307 10.26 9.89 13.96
CA LEU A 307 10.34 11.05 14.86
C LEU A 307 10.79 12.33 14.14
N ASP A 308 11.38 12.22 12.95
CA ASP A 308 11.82 13.33 12.11
C ASP A 308 10.77 13.67 11.02
N PHE A 309 9.54 13.17 11.19
CA PHE A 309 8.41 13.32 10.26
C PHE A 309 8.69 12.80 8.85
N GLN A 310 9.65 11.89 8.70
CA GLN A 310 9.97 11.30 7.40
C GLN A 310 9.10 10.07 7.18
N SER A 311 8.55 9.93 5.97
CA SER A 311 7.76 8.75 5.60
C SER A 311 8.62 7.47 5.69
N ARG A 312 8.08 6.41 6.31
CA ARG A 312 8.76 5.10 6.47
C ARG A 312 7.89 3.91 6.13
N LEU A 313 6.58 4.07 6.22
CA LEU A 313 5.62 3.01 6.00
C LEU A 313 4.39 3.55 5.27
N ILE A 314 3.94 2.89 4.22
CA ILE A 314 2.70 3.22 3.50
C ILE A 314 1.67 2.11 3.64
N MET A 315 0.39 2.45 3.57
CA MET A 315 -0.69 1.53 3.86
C MET A 315 -1.85 1.69 2.88
N GLU A 316 -2.36 0.57 2.36
CA GLU A 316 -3.54 0.53 1.49
C GLU A 316 -4.52 -0.57 1.93
N GLY A 317 -5.80 -0.23 1.99
CA GLY A 317 -6.90 -1.18 2.06
C GLY A 317 -7.36 -1.53 0.65
N SER A 318 -7.34 -2.81 0.32
CA SER A 318 -7.66 -3.29 -1.02
C SER A 318 -8.76 -4.34 -0.96
N SER A 319 -9.85 -4.10 -1.67
CA SER A 319 -11.01 -5.00 -1.93
C SER A 319 -12.31 -4.38 -1.46
N LYS A 320 -13.32 -4.29 -2.33
CA LYS A 320 -14.66 -3.78 -1.99
C LYS A 320 -15.32 -4.40 -0.75
N SER A 321 -14.98 -5.65 -0.39
CA SER A 321 -15.56 -6.33 0.78
C SER A 321 -14.57 -7.22 1.55
N THR A 322 -14.96 -7.60 2.77
CA THR A 322 -14.18 -8.52 3.64
C THR A 322 -14.31 -10.00 3.28
N ALA A 323 -15.28 -10.35 2.42
CA ALA A 323 -15.58 -11.73 2.06
C ALA A 323 -15.10 -12.08 0.65
N ARG A 324 -15.36 -11.18 -0.30
CA ARG A 324 -15.02 -11.30 -1.71
C ARG A 324 -14.03 -10.21 -2.09
N GLU A 325 -12.93 -10.66 -2.67
CA GLU A 325 -11.89 -9.80 -3.20
C GLU A 325 -12.34 -9.11 -4.48
N ASP A 326 -11.92 -7.85 -4.64
CA ASP A 326 -11.83 -7.18 -5.93
C ASP A 326 -10.40 -7.29 -6.47
N ILE A 327 -10.19 -8.18 -7.45
CA ILE A 327 -8.86 -8.54 -7.95
C ILE A 327 -8.21 -7.37 -8.69
N GLU A 328 -8.97 -6.65 -9.52
CA GLU A 328 -8.47 -5.53 -10.31
C GLU A 328 -7.99 -4.42 -9.38
N HIS A 329 -8.83 -4.00 -8.44
CA HIS A 329 -8.47 -3.00 -7.42
C HIS A 329 -7.26 -3.45 -6.58
N THR A 330 -7.22 -4.73 -6.17
CA THR A 330 -6.08 -5.29 -5.43
C THR A 330 -4.77 -5.23 -6.21
N GLN A 331 -4.82 -5.45 -7.53
CA GLN A 331 -3.64 -5.34 -8.39
C GLN A 331 -3.18 -3.90 -8.54
N GLU A 332 -4.10 -2.97 -8.77
CA GLU A 332 -3.80 -1.53 -8.85
C GLU A 332 -3.13 -1.04 -7.57
N ASP A 333 -3.69 -1.38 -6.41
CA ASP A 333 -3.12 -0.99 -5.10
C ASP A 333 -1.79 -1.67 -4.79
N THR A 334 -1.56 -2.88 -5.31
CA THR A 334 -0.26 -3.54 -5.17
C THR A 334 0.82 -2.76 -5.90
N ILE A 335 0.53 -2.31 -7.13
CA ILE A 335 1.44 -1.50 -7.95
C ILE A 335 1.62 -0.12 -7.34
N LYS A 336 0.53 0.49 -6.87
CA LYS A 336 0.54 1.75 -6.11
C LYS A 336 1.50 1.63 -4.93
N ASN A 337 1.29 0.67 -4.02
CA ASN A 337 2.18 0.44 -2.88
C ASN A 337 3.65 0.26 -3.28
N LEU A 338 3.93 -0.50 -4.33
CA LEU A 338 5.29 -0.64 -4.83
C LEU A 338 5.88 0.70 -5.26
N HIS A 339 5.17 1.43 -6.11
CA HIS A 339 5.60 2.74 -6.60
C HIS A 339 5.94 3.69 -5.45
N PHE A 340 5.03 3.84 -4.48
CA PHE A 340 5.24 4.77 -3.36
C PHE A 340 6.37 4.35 -2.42
N SER A 341 6.56 3.05 -2.20
CA SER A 341 7.69 2.58 -1.42
C SER A 341 9.03 2.92 -2.08
N ILE A 342 9.08 2.91 -3.42
CA ILE A 342 10.23 3.35 -4.21
C ILE A 342 10.40 4.87 -4.13
N GLU A 343 9.33 5.66 -4.27
CA GLU A 343 9.40 7.12 -4.17
C GLU A 343 9.99 7.58 -2.83
N ILE A 344 9.48 7.03 -1.73
CA ILE A 344 9.96 7.34 -0.38
C ILE A 344 11.44 6.98 -0.24
N LEU A 345 11.83 5.80 -0.70
CA LEU A 345 13.22 5.35 -0.64
C LEU A 345 14.14 6.22 -1.50
N ASN A 346 13.71 6.55 -2.72
CA ASN A 346 14.47 7.38 -3.66
C ASN A 346 14.69 8.79 -3.09
N SER A 347 13.64 9.42 -2.56
CA SER A 347 13.74 10.72 -1.89
C SER A 347 14.74 10.66 -0.72
N PHE A 348 14.65 9.63 0.13
CA PHE A 348 15.61 9.44 1.22
C PHE A 348 17.06 9.34 0.71
N ILE A 349 17.30 8.54 -0.33
CA ILE A 349 18.63 8.37 -0.93
C ILE A 349 19.16 9.69 -1.50
N ARG A 350 18.34 10.46 -2.21
CA ARG A 350 18.73 11.75 -2.78
C ARG A 350 19.17 12.73 -1.69
N ARG A 351 18.38 12.84 -0.62
CA ARG A 351 18.68 13.69 0.55
C ARG A 351 19.97 13.27 1.28
N ASN A 352 20.37 12.00 1.16
CA ASN A 352 21.53 11.41 1.83
C ASN A 352 22.60 10.88 0.86
N SER A 353 22.67 11.44 -0.35
CA SER A 353 23.51 10.91 -1.43
C SER A 353 25.02 10.98 -1.13
N THR A 354 25.43 11.78 -0.15
CA THR A 354 26.82 11.84 0.33
C THR A 354 27.19 10.72 1.30
N ALA A 355 26.24 9.93 1.81
CA ALA A 355 26.52 8.76 2.63
C ALA A 355 27.08 7.58 1.80
N SER A 356 27.61 6.59 2.51
CA SER A 356 28.06 5.31 1.95
C SER A 356 26.90 4.59 1.24
N TYR A 357 27.12 4.18 -0.01
CA TYR A 357 26.17 3.44 -0.83
C TYR A 357 25.78 2.12 -0.17
N SER A 358 26.73 1.41 0.44
CA SER A 358 26.45 0.19 1.21
C SER A 358 25.46 0.43 2.36
N SER A 359 25.54 1.59 3.01
CA SER A 359 24.62 1.97 4.08
C SER A 359 23.25 2.37 3.53
N LEU A 360 23.21 3.12 2.42
CA LEU A 360 21.97 3.45 1.71
C LEU A 360 21.22 2.20 1.24
N CYS A 361 21.95 1.16 0.78
CA CYS A 361 21.36 -0.12 0.38
C CYS A 361 20.73 -0.92 1.53
N SER A 362 21.09 -0.58 2.77
CA SER A 362 20.52 -1.21 3.96
C SER A 362 19.23 -0.53 4.43
N VAL A 363 18.86 0.60 3.83
CA VAL A 363 17.62 1.31 4.16
C VAL A 363 16.42 0.55 3.62
N VAL A 364 15.39 0.46 4.45
CA VAL A 364 14.15 -0.23 4.12
C VAL A 364 12.97 0.71 4.28
N VAL A 365 12.10 0.75 3.26
CA VAL A 365 10.77 1.33 3.35
C VAL A 365 9.75 0.20 3.43
N PHE A 366 8.80 0.30 4.35
CA PHE A 366 7.78 -0.72 4.55
C PHE A 366 6.49 -0.37 3.80
N SER A 367 5.71 -1.38 3.44
CA SER A 367 4.32 -1.20 3.05
C SER A 367 3.41 -2.27 3.61
N ILE A 368 2.18 -1.87 3.94
CA ILE A 368 1.10 -2.76 4.37
C ILE A 368 -0.01 -2.71 3.33
N GLN A 369 -0.44 -3.88 2.86
CA GLN A 369 -1.67 -3.99 2.08
C GLN A 369 -2.64 -4.93 2.79
N CYS A 370 -3.88 -4.46 3.01
CA CYS A 370 -4.95 -5.29 3.54
C CYS A 370 -5.85 -5.78 2.41
N VAL A 371 -5.76 -7.06 2.05
CA VAL A 371 -6.67 -7.69 1.08
C VAL A 371 -7.77 -8.45 1.82
N CYS A 372 -9.00 -7.97 1.72
CA CYS A 372 -10.16 -8.43 2.51
C CYS A 372 -9.95 -8.38 4.04
N LYS A 373 -9.31 -9.40 4.62
CA LYS A 373 -9.01 -9.54 6.07
C LYS A 373 -7.54 -9.83 6.34
N THR A 374 -6.74 -9.96 5.29
CA THR A 374 -5.35 -10.38 5.37
C THR A 374 -4.47 -9.17 5.16
N ILE A 375 -3.66 -8.84 6.15
CA ILE A 375 -2.61 -7.82 6.05
C ILE A 375 -1.33 -8.48 5.58
N THR A 376 -0.64 -7.84 4.66
CA THR A 376 0.67 -8.29 4.16
C THR A 376 1.67 -7.16 4.30
N LEU A 377 2.77 -7.44 4.99
CA LEU A 377 3.92 -6.55 5.14
C LEU A 377 4.94 -6.86 4.05
N THR A 378 5.36 -5.82 3.35
CA THR A 378 6.46 -5.89 2.38
C THR A 378 7.53 -4.86 2.72
N GLU A 379 8.76 -5.17 2.32
CA GLU A 379 9.90 -4.26 2.40
C GLU A 379 10.39 -3.91 0.99
N THR A 380 10.79 -2.65 0.81
CA THR A 380 11.44 -2.15 -0.41
C THR A 380 12.79 -1.57 -0.02
N LYS A 381 13.84 -1.96 -0.77
CA LYS A 381 15.22 -1.49 -0.58
C LYS A 381 15.93 -1.38 -1.93
N LEU A 382 17.11 -0.76 -1.96
CA LEU A 382 17.98 -0.84 -3.14
C LEU A 382 18.52 -2.27 -3.31
N ASP A 383 18.76 -2.64 -4.55
CA ASP A 383 19.43 -3.89 -4.89
C ASP A 383 20.95 -3.70 -4.86
N ASN A 384 21.61 -4.31 -3.89
CA ASN A 384 23.07 -4.25 -3.76
C ASN A 384 23.81 -4.91 -4.94
N CYS A 385 23.14 -5.76 -5.72
CA CYS A 385 23.72 -6.49 -6.83
C CYS A 385 23.44 -5.84 -8.19
N ASN A 386 22.48 -4.92 -8.26
CA ASN A 386 22.08 -4.22 -9.47
C ASN A 386 21.90 -2.73 -9.15
N ILE A 387 22.92 -1.93 -9.47
CA ILE A 387 22.97 -0.51 -9.13
C ILE A 387 21.75 0.20 -9.74
N GLY A 388 21.24 1.20 -9.00
CA GLY A 388 20.04 1.95 -9.39
C GLY A 388 18.71 1.17 -9.31
N SER A 389 18.73 -0.15 -9.10
CA SER A 389 17.53 -0.98 -9.04
C SER A 389 17.04 -1.21 -7.62
N TYR A 390 15.78 -1.67 -7.51
CA TYR A 390 15.11 -1.94 -6.24
C TYR A 390 14.80 -3.42 -6.06
N THR A 391 14.64 -3.83 -4.80
CA THR A 391 14.05 -5.12 -4.44
C THR A 391 12.84 -4.88 -3.56
N GLN A 392 11.68 -5.42 -3.95
CA GLN A 392 10.51 -5.50 -3.08
C GLN A 392 10.27 -6.94 -2.65
N LYS A 393 10.19 -7.19 -1.35
CA LYS A 393 10.04 -8.52 -0.76
C LYS A 393 8.83 -8.60 0.15
N GLU A 394 7.99 -9.62 -0.04
CA GLU A 394 6.96 -9.97 0.95
C GLU A 394 7.62 -10.65 2.15
N VAL A 395 7.43 -10.11 3.36
CA VAL A 395 8.08 -10.62 4.58
C VAL A 395 7.11 -11.37 5.47
N ARG A 396 5.90 -10.85 5.69
CA ARG A 396 4.91 -11.45 6.60
C ARG A 396 3.50 -11.22 6.08
N SER A 397 2.60 -12.18 6.28
CA SER A 397 1.19 -12.04 5.91
C SER A 397 0.27 -12.74 6.91
N SER A 398 -0.79 -12.08 7.37
CA SER A 398 -1.68 -12.65 8.38
C SER A 398 -3.13 -12.23 8.20
N THR A 399 -4.05 -13.19 8.36
CA THR A 399 -5.48 -12.90 8.45
C THR A 399 -5.83 -12.40 9.84
N ILE A 400 -6.37 -11.18 9.93
CA ILE A 400 -6.83 -10.61 11.19
C ILE A 400 -8.07 -11.39 11.68
N PRO A 401 -8.03 -11.94 12.91
CA PRO A 401 -9.17 -12.67 13.44
C PRO A 401 -10.32 -11.72 13.80
N VAL A 402 -11.51 -12.06 13.30
CA VAL A 402 -12.74 -11.28 13.54
C VAL A 402 -13.65 -11.90 14.61
N THR A 403 -13.42 -13.18 14.94
CA THR A 403 -14.16 -13.93 15.97
C THR A 403 -13.19 -14.64 16.90
N PHE A 404 -13.67 -14.95 18.10
CA PHE A 404 -12.90 -15.64 19.12
C PHE A 404 -12.45 -17.05 18.70
N ASN A 405 -13.23 -17.74 17.85
CA ASN A 405 -12.84 -19.07 17.35
C ASN A 405 -11.61 -19.04 16.44
N ASN A 406 -11.33 -17.89 15.82
CA ASN A 406 -10.18 -17.74 14.92
C ASN A 406 -8.98 -17.07 15.62
N ARG A 407 -9.01 -16.92 16.95
CA ARG A 407 -8.02 -16.15 17.72
C ARG A 407 -6.58 -16.64 17.54
N ALA A 408 -6.35 -17.91 17.19
CA ALA A 408 -5.01 -18.43 16.93
C ALA A 408 -4.24 -17.64 15.86
N SER A 409 -4.94 -17.01 14.90
CA SER A 409 -4.31 -16.16 13.89
C SER A 409 -3.62 -14.92 14.46
N TRP A 410 -3.92 -14.52 15.71
CA TRP A 410 -3.18 -13.44 16.39
C TRP A 410 -1.68 -13.74 16.48
N VAL A 411 -1.27 -15.01 16.59
CA VAL A 411 0.15 -15.38 16.61
C VAL A 411 0.87 -14.89 15.35
N HIS A 412 0.26 -15.02 14.18
CA HIS A 412 0.83 -14.52 12.92
C HIS A 412 0.75 -12.99 12.81
N VAL A 413 -0.27 -12.35 13.41
CA VAL A 413 -0.34 -10.88 13.47
C VAL A 413 0.81 -10.34 14.34
N PHE A 414 1.06 -10.95 15.51
CA PHE A 414 2.15 -10.52 16.39
C PHE A 414 3.53 -10.88 15.85
N GLU A 415 3.69 -11.96 15.07
CA GLU A 415 4.92 -12.21 14.30
C GLU A 415 5.18 -11.10 13.26
N LEU A 416 4.13 -10.61 12.57
CA LEU A 416 4.25 -9.47 11.65
C LEU A 416 4.65 -8.18 12.40
N ILE A 417 4.00 -7.88 13.52
CA ILE A 417 4.33 -6.71 14.36
C ILE A 417 5.74 -6.81 14.91
N SER A 418 6.17 -8.01 15.33
CA SER A 418 7.52 -8.27 15.85
C SER A 418 8.59 -8.07 14.78
N TYR A 419 8.35 -8.52 13.55
CA TYR A 419 9.23 -8.25 12.42
C TYR A 419 9.38 -6.74 12.20
N LEU A 420 8.25 -6.02 12.08
CA LEU A 420 8.26 -4.57 11.88
C LEU A 420 8.99 -3.84 13.01
N HIS A 421 8.73 -4.21 14.26
CA HIS A 421 9.37 -3.62 15.44
C HIS A 421 10.89 -3.79 15.41
N LYS A 422 11.37 -5.03 15.20
CA LYS A 422 12.79 -5.35 15.16
C LYS A 422 13.50 -4.61 14.03
N SER A 423 12.92 -4.62 12.83
CA SER A 423 13.51 -3.93 11.68
C SER A 423 13.55 -2.41 11.86
N LEU A 424 12.53 -1.80 12.47
CA LEU A 424 12.55 -0.36 12.75
C LEU A 424 13.62 0.04 13.77
N LEU A 425 13.85 -0.77 14.82
CA LEU A 425 14.95 -0.55 15.77
C LEU A 425 16.32 -0.61 15.07
N GLU A 426 16.51 -1.55 14.14
CA GLU A 426 17.72 -1.63 13.32
C GLU A 426 17.87 -0.40 12.42
N GLN A 427 16.78 0.04 11.78
CA GLN A 427 16.77 1.24 10.94
C GLN A 427 17.13 2.52 11.71
N GLN A 428 16.73 2.68 12.98
CA GLN A 428 17.12 3.87 13.78
C GLN A 428 18.64 4.02 13.89
N SER A 429 19.34 2.92 14.21
CA SER A 429 20.81 2.92 14.29
C SER A 429 21.46 3.19 12.92
N LEU A 430 20.84 2.68 11.85
CA LEU A 430 21.29 2.90 10.48
C LEU A 430 21.12 4.36 10.06
N PHE A 431 19.99 4.98 10.39
CA PHE A 431 19.72 6.39 10.05
C PHE A 431 20.67 7.34 10.77
N GLU A 432 21.01 7.08 12.03
CA GLU A 432 22.03 7.85 12.74
C GLU A 432 23.39 7.75 12.03
N LYS A 433 23.77 6.53 11.62
CA LYS A 433 25.01 6.30 10.86
C LYS A 433 25.00 7.03 9.51
N ILE A 434 23.91 6.94 8.75
CA ILE A 434 23.75 7.61 7.47
C ILE A 434 23.82 9.12 7.65
N GLY A 435 23.09 9.69 8.62
CA GLY A 435 23.11 11.13 8.91
C GLY A 435 24.51 11.64 9.24
N LYS A 436 25.26 10.91 10.08
CA LYS A 436 26.66 11.22 10.40
C LYS A 436 27.57 11.12 9.17
N GLY A 437 27.39 10.11 8.33
CA GLY A 437 28.14 9.95 7.09
C GLY A 437 27.84 11.06 6.07
N SER A 438 26.57 11.38 5.88
CA SER A 438 26.12 12.46 4.99
C SER A 438 26.66 13.83 5.42
N ALA A 439 26.73 14.08 6.72
CA ALA A 439 27.25 15.32 7.32
C ALA A 439 28.80 15.38 7.38
N GLY A 440 29.50 14.32 6.95
CA GLY A 440 30.97 14.26 7.00
C GLY A 440 31.55 14.06 8.42
N LEU A 441 30.72 13.70 9.40
CA LEU A 441 31.16 13.39 10.77
C LEU A 441 31.84 12.02 10.86
N ILE A 442 31.52 11.12 9.92
CA ILE A 442 32.18 9.83 9.75
C ILE A 442 32.80 9.83 8.34
N PRO A 443 34.07 9.43 8.19
CA PRO A 443 34.70 9.34 6.87
C PRO A 443 33.97 8.29 6.01
N VAL A 444 33.68 8.67 4.77
CA VAL A 444 33.12 7.82 3.72
C VAL A 444 34.08 7.91 2.54
N ASP A 445 34.49 6.77 2.01
CA ASP A 445 35.30 6.72 0.78
C ASP A 445 34.52 7.38 -0.36
N ASP A 446 35.16 8.28 -1.10
CA ASP A 446 34.53 8.99 -2.20
C ASP A 446 34.01 7.99 -3.26
N ALA A 447 34.73 6.89 -3.51
CA ALA A 447 34.27 5.86 -4.44
C ALA A 447 32.99 5.13 -3.99
N ASP A 448 32.72 5.10 -2.68
CA ASP A 448 31.54 4.46 -2.08
C ASP A 448 30.41 5.46 -1.80
N ARG A 449 30.56 6.75 -2.10
CA ARG A 449 29.45 7.70 -1.91
C ARG A 449 28.30 7.37 -2.85
N GLY A 450 27.09 7.38 -2.32
CA GLY A 450 25.87 7.12 -3.11
C GLY A 450 25.78 7.97 -4.38
N LEU A 451 26.14 9.25 -4.30
CA LEU A 451 26.12 10.17 -5.45
C LEU A 451 27.09 9.74 -6.57
N ASN A 452 28.24 9.15 -6.23
CA ASN A 452 29.24 8.71 -7.19
C ASN A 452 28.86 7.36 -7.78
N VAL A 453 28.39 6.43 -6.94
CA VAL A 453 27.96 5.10 -7.39
C VAL A 453 26.73 5.19 -8.30
N LEU A 454 25.75 6.03 -7.95
CA LEU A 454 24.50 6.16 -8.70
C LEU A 454 24.60 7.06 -9.95
N SER A 455 25.71 7.77 -10.16
CA SER A 455 25.92 8.61 -11.36
C SER A 455 26.89 8.01 -12.38
N ALA A 456 27.50 6.87 -12.06
CA ALA A 456 28.43 6.16 -12.93
C ALA A 456 27.73 5.28 -13.99
N GLU A 457 26.40 5.13 -13.90
CA GLU A 457 25.52 4.49 -14.87
C GLU A 457 24.66 5.53 -15.58
#